data_AF-A0A1N6L392-F1
#
_entry.id   AF-A0A1N6L392-F1
#
_cell.length_a   1.000
_cell.length_b   1.000
_cell.length_c   1.000
_cell.angle_alpha   90.00
_cell.angle_beta   90.00
_cell.angle_gamma   90.00
#
_symmetry.space_group_name_H-M   'P 1'
#
loop_
_entity.id
_entity.type
_entity.pdbx_description
1 polymer ?
#
loop_
_entity_poly.entity_id
_entity_poly.type
_entity_poly.pdbx_seq_one_letter_code
_entity_poly.pdbx_strand_id
1 'polypeptide(L)'
;MELNNALRIALAPSDVWDALQDLALLRASLDNCESFTRLAGGEYALTLTVPLGPLRARYEVRAHVASKNAAEPDAPHRALNFKARAEGVGSLRGQIDVTLRADEMAPNRAPSTRIDYSVWATLTGPLAELPTRQIENALHELADDFFAEFCAVVQAKHGQGPNRARGAHSRRQHVFLRPINLGGMARRVRPHDHSGSLSGRATSTLFGARASHSVSHREPTPHAMPQWLWAVMILLVAVLMYAAHWFSQS
;
A
#
# COMPACT_ATOMS: atom_id res chain seq x y z
N MET A 1 -10.42 -3.75 -4.85
CA MET A 1 -10.49 -2.44 -5.53
C MET A 1 -9.89 -2.59 -6.92
N GLU A 2 -10.26 -1.70 -7.82
CA GLU A 2 -9.73 -1.62 -9.18
C GLU A 2 -9.47 -0.16 -9.54
N LEU A 3 -8.36 0.11 -10.21
CA LEU A 3 -7.96 1.45 -10.65
C LEU A 3 -7.47 1.34 -12.09
N ASN A 4 -8.09 2.10 -13.00
CA ASN A 4 -7.73 2.15 -14.41
C ASN A 4 -7.45 3.60 -14.81
N ASN A 5 -6.33 3.84 -15.49
CA ASN A 5 -5.99 5.18 -15.97
C ASN A 5 -5.03 5.10 -17.17
N ALA A 6 -4.83 6.23 -17.84
CA ALA A 6 -3.98 6.35 -19.01
C ALA A 6 -3.14 7.63 -18.95
N LEU A 7 -1.88 7.54 -19.38
CA LEU A 7 -0.97 8.67 -19.48
C LEU A 7 -0.31 8.72 -20.86
N ARG A 8 0.16 9.90 -21.25
CA ARG A 8 0.90 10.13 -22.49
C ARG A 8 2.33 10.60 -22.21
N ILE A 9 3.28 10.06 -22.96
CA ILE A 9 4.70 10.43 -22.93
C ILE A 9 5.12 10.81 -24.33
N ALA A 10 5.78 11.97 -24.50
CA ALA A 10 6.29 12.45 -25.78
C ALA A 10 7.61 11.76 -26.20
N LEU A 11 7.61 10.42 -26.24
CA LEU A 11 8.72 9.57 -26.68
C LEU A 11 8.18 8.37 -27.47
N ALA A 12 9.06 7.69 -28.21
CA ALA A 12 8.71 6.48 -28.95
C ALA A 12 8.37 5.31 -28.01
N PRO A 13 7.42 4.42 -28.38
CA PRO A 13 7.02 3.30 -27.53
C PRO A 13 8.16 2.36 -27.15
N SER A 14 9.15 2.18 -28.03
CA SER A 14 10.36 1.40 -27.76
C SER A 14 11.20 1.99 -26.63
N ASP A 15 11.43 3.30 -26.65
CA ASP A 15 12.25 3.99 -25.64
C ASP A 15 11.58 3.93 -24.26
N VAL A 16 10.27 4.12 -24.24
CA VAL A 16 9.45 4.00 -23.03
C VAL A 16 9.48 2.57 -22.50
N TRP A 17 9.35 1.58 -23.37
CA TRP A 17 9.37 0.17 -22.99
C TRP A 17 10.73 -0.28 -22.43
N ASP A 18 11.83 0.19 -23.02
CA ASP A 18 13.17 -0.07 -22.52
C ASP A 18 13.40 0.62 -21.18
N ALA A 19 12.90 1.84 -21.01
CA ALA A 19 12.99 2.57 -19.75
C ALA A 19 12.20 1.90 -18.60
N LEU A 20 11.04 1.30 -18.88
CA LEU A 20 10.28 0.51 -17.89
C LEU A 20 11.01 -0.77 -17.45
N GLN A 21 12.05 -1.18 -18.15
CA GLN A 21 12.88 -2.35 -17.80
C GLN A 21 14.17 -1.97 -17.07
N ASP A 22 14.50 -0.68 -17.03
CA ASP A 22 15.71 -0.16 -16.41
C ASP A 22 15.47 0.16 -14.92
N LEU A 23 16.09 -0.62 -14.05
CA LEU A 23 15.96 -0.47 -12.59
C LEU A 23 16.42 0.92 -12.11
N ALA A 24 17.44 1.51 -12.74
CA ALA A 24 17.97 2.80 -12.33
C ALA A 24 16.97 3.93 -12.64
N LEU A 25 16.34 3.89 -13.82
CA LEU A 25 15.31 4.86 -14.20
C LEU A 25 14.07 4.71 -13.32
N LEU A 26 13.59 3.47 -13.12
CA LEU A 26 12.45 3.23 -12.22
C LEU A 26 12.72 3.73 -10.79
N ARG A 27 13.94 3.51 -10.26
CA ARG A 27 14.33 4.04 -8.94
C ARG A 27 14.39 5.56 -8.90
N ALA A 28 14.81 6.20 -9.99
CA ALA A 28 14.85 7.66 -10.08
C ALA A 28 13.43 8.27 -10.13
N SER A 29 12.46 7.55 -10.69
CA SER A 29 11.07 7.99 -10.81
C SER A 29 10.23 7.82 -9.55
N LEU A 30 10.64 6.97 -8.60
CA LEU A 30 9.90 6.76 -7.36
C LEU A 30 10.27 7.81 -6.30
N ASP A 31 9.31 8.65 -5.93
CA ASP A 31 9.48 9.56 -4.79
C ASP A 31 9.49 8.78 -3.46
N ASN A 32 10.27 9.29 -2.49
CA ASN A 32 10.43 8.68 -1.16
C ASN A 32 10.84 7.18 -1.19
N CYS A 33 11.48 6.74 -2.28
CA CYS A 33 12.05 5.40 -2.38
C CYS A 33 13.39 5.33 -1.64
N GLU A 34 13.44 4.52 -0.59
CA GLU A 34 14.64 4.32 0.21
C GLU A 34 15.52 3.23 -0.41
N SER A 35 14.93 2.06 -0.65
CA SER A 35 15.61 0.90 -1.23
C SER A 35 14.87 0.41 -2.46
N PHE A 36 15.60 0.01 -3.49
CA PHE A 36 15.04 -0.67 -4.65
C PHE A 36 16.13 -1.58 -5.21
N THR A 37 15.89 -2.87 -5.10
CA THR A 37 16.83 -3.94 -5.45
C THR A 37 16.11 -5.01 -6.25
N ARG A 38 16.83 -5.61 -7.19
CA ARG A 38 16.38 -6.80 -7.90
C ARG A 38 16.93 -8.02 -7.15
N LEU A 39 16.04 -8.90 -6.74
CA LEU A 39 16.38 -10.15 -6.06
C LEU A 39 16.63 -11.27 -7.07
N ALA A 40 17.22 -12.38 -6.58
CA ALA A 40 17.36 -13.61 -7.36
C ALA A 40 15.98 -14.12 -7.80
N GLY A 41 15.88 -14.64 -9.03
CA GLY A 41 14.62 -15.13 -9.59
C GLY A 41 13.74 -14.07 -10.28
N GLY A 42 14.24 -12.85 -10.47
CA GLY A 42 13.50 -11.81 -11.19
C GLY A 42 12.45 -11.09 -10.34
N GLU A 43 12.48 -11.29 -9.02
CA GLU A 43 11.70 -10.51 -8.07
C GLU A 43 12.34 -9.14 -7.84
N TYR A 44 11.50 -8.18 -7.47
CA TYR A 44 11.88 -6.81 -7.12
C TYR A 44 11.49 -6.56 -5.68
N ALA A 45 12.41 -6.03 -4.89
CA ALA A 45 12.16 -5.60 -3.52
C ALA A 45 12.47 -4.12 -3.40
N LEU A 46 11.49 -3.36 -2.91
CA LEU A 46 11.64 -1.93 -2.69
C LEU A 46 10.97 -1.51 -1.38
N THR A 47 11.48 -0.42 -0.81
CA THR A 47 10.90 0.20 0.38
C THR A 47 10.65 1.66 0.10
N LEU A 48 9.40 2.09 0.28
CA LEU A 48 8.99 3.46 0.02
C LEU A 48 7.98 3.95 1.05
N THR A 49 7.98 5.26 1.32
CA THR A 49 7.03 5.86 2.27
C THR A 49 5.90 6.54 1.51
N VAL A 50 4.66 6.08 1.72
CA VAL A 50 3.46 6.65 1.07
C VAL A 50 2.67 7.47 2.09
N PRO A 51 2.32 8.74 1.77
CA PRO A 51 1.35 9.49 2.53
C PRO A 51 -0.09 9.09 2.12
N LEU A 52 -0.81 8.38 2.98
CA LEU A 52 -2.23 8.07 2.85
C LEU A 52 -3.05 9.02 3.74
N GLY A 53 -3.15 10.28 3.34
CA GLY A 53 -3.82 11.32 4.14
C GLY A 53 -3.08 11.61 5.45
N PRO A 54 -3.70 11.44 6.64
CA PRO A 54 -3.03 11.67 7.92
C PRO A 54 -1.99 10.59 8.27
N LEU A 55 -2.03 9.44 7.57
CA LEU A 55 -1.13 8.32 7.84
C LEU A 55 0.04 8.38 6.86
N ARG A 56 1.26 8.47 7.40
CA ARG A 56 2.48 8.19 6.63
C ARG A 56 2.97 6.82 7.04
N ALA A 57 3.10 5.93 6.07
CA ALA A 57 3.49 4.56 6.34
C ALA A 57 4.62 4.13 5.42
N ARG A 58 5.57 3.41 6.01
CA ARG A 58 6.67 2.75 5.30
C ARG A 58 6.14 1.43 4.75
N TYR A 59 6.15 1.29 3.43
CA TYR A 59 5.74 0.07 2.74
C TYR A 59 6.96 -0.69 2.24
N GLU A 60 7.03 -1.96 2.63
CA GLU A 60 7.90 -2.95 2.01
C GLU A 60 7.14 -3.64 0.89
N VAL A 61 7.59 -3.44 -0.34
CA VAL A 61 6.94 -3.97 -1.54
C VAL A 61 7.81 -5.04 -2.16
N ARG A 62 7.21 -6.18 -2.45
CA ARG A 62 7.77 -7.23 -3.30
C ARG A 62 6.93 -7.36 -4.56
N ALA A 63 7.56 -7.25 -5.72
CA ALA A 63 6.91 -7.42 -7.00
C ALA A 63 7.58 -8.53 -7.81
N HIS A 64 6.80 -9.28 -8.56
CA HIS A 64 7.29 -10.24 -9.54
C HIS A 64 6.57 -10.01 -10.86
N VAL A 65 7.28 -10.18 -11.96
CA VAL A 65 6.68 -10.11 -13.29
C VAL A 65 5.77 -11.32 -13.43
N ALA A 66 4.45 -11.08 -13.44
CA ALA A 66 3.50 -12.09 -13.86
C ALA A 66 3.73 -12.26 -15.37
N SER A 67 3.84 -13.50 -15.82
CA SER A 67 4.27 -13.87 -17.18
C SER A 67 3.81 -12.89 -18.28
N LYS A 68 4.64 -12.72 -19.31
CA LYS A 68 4.33 -11.96 -20.53
C LYS A 68 3.13 -12.62 -21.23
N ASN A 69 1.91 -12.30 -20.81
CA ASN A 69 0.72 -12.77 -21.49
C ASN A 69 0.80 -12.25 -22.92
N ALA A 70 0.91 -13.19 -23.86
CA ALA A 70 0.90 -12.98 -25.31
C ALA A 70 -0.51 -12.55 -25.76
N ALA A 71 -1.06 -11.51 -25.15
CA ALA A 71 -2.28 -10.88 -25.58
C ALA A 71 -1.88 -9.62 -26.36
N GLU A 72 -2.11 -9.70 -27.67
CA GLU A 72 -1.81 -8.71 -28.72
C GLU A 72 -0.36 -8.72 -29.26
N PRO A 73 -0.16 -9.16 -30.54
CA PRO A 73 1.13 -9.07 -31.24
C PRO A 73 1.63 -7.63 -31.46
N ASP A 74 0.75 -6.64 -31.34
CA ASP A 74 1.01 -5.25 -31.77
C ASP A 74 1.33 -4.27 -30.63
N ALA A 75 1.17 -4.67 -29.35
CA ALA A 75 1.36 -3.76 -28.21
C ALA A 75 2.27 -4.35 -27.13
N PRO A 76 3.29 -3.62 -26.65
CA PRO A 76 4.06 -4.03 -25.48
C PRO A 76 3.14 -4.08 -24.25
N HIS A 77 2.92 -5.28 -23.72
CA HIS A 77 2.10 -5.51 -22.53
C HIS A 77 2.91 -6.21 -21.42
N ARG A 78 2.78 -5.74 -20.17
CA ARG A 78 3.42 -6.31 -18.99
C ARG A 78 2.44 -6.39 -17.81
N ALA A 79 2.31 -7.59 -17.27
CA ALA A 79 1.65 -7.85 -16.01
C ALA A 79 2.67 -7.97 -14.86
N LEU A 80 2.38 -7.38 -13.70
CA LEU A 80 3.19 -7.50 -12.51
C LEU A 80 2.30 -7.80 -11.31
N ASN A 81 2.66 -8.83 -10.56
CA ASN A 81 2.04 -9.08 -9.27
C ASN A 81 2.86 -8.41 -8.17
N PHE A 82 2.19 -7.77 -7.24
CA PHE A 82 2.85 -7.10 -6.12
C PHE A 82 2.20 -7.44 -4.79
N LYS A 83 3.03 -7.36 -3.74
CA LYS A 83 2.63 -7.46 -2.35
C LYS A 83 3.35 -6.38 -1.57
N ALA A 84 2.59 -5.45 -1.00
CA ALA A 84 3.08 -4.41 -0.12
C ALA A 84 2.65 -4.71 1.33
N ARG A 85 3.54 -4.46 2.28
CA ARG A 85 3.26 -4.59 3.72
C ARG A 85 3.77 -3.35 4.45
N ALA A 86 2.95 -2.84 5.36
CA ALA A 86 3.34 -1.81 6.31
C ALA A 86 3.00 -2.28 7.73
N GLU A 87 3.97 -2.22 8.62
CA GLU A 87 3.78 -2.57 10.03
C GLU A 87 2.77 -1.62 10.68
N GLY A 88 1.83 -2.18 11.47
CA GLY A 88 0.76 -1.41 12.12
C GLY A 88 -0.34 -0.87 11.20
N VAL A 89 -0.14 -0.89 9.88
CA VAL A 89 -1.12 -0.37 8.90
C VAL A 89 -1.81 -1.50 8.14
N GLY A 90 -1.09 -2.56 7.74
CA GLY A 90 -1.68 -3.73 7.08
C GLY A 90 -0.91 -4.21 5.87
N SER A 91 -1.59 -4.97 5.00
CA SER A 91 -1.00 -5.47 3.75
C SER A 91 -1.91 -5.25 2.55
N LEU A 92 -1.28 -5.03 1.40
CA LEU A 92 -1.92 -4.88 0.11
C LEU A 92 -1.32 -5.91 -0.84
N ARG A 93 -2.14 -6.66 -1.56
CA ARG A 93 -1.70 -7.58 -2.61
C ARG A 93 -2.49 -7.30 -3.87
N GLY A 94 -1.83 -7.32 -5.01
CA GLY A 94 -2.50 -7.03 -6.27
C GLY A 94 -1.73 -7.42 -7.51
N GLN A 95 -2.30 -7.06 -8.64
CA GLN A 95 -1.72 -7.15 -9.97
C GLN A 95 -1.82 -5.79 -10.65
N ILE A 96 -0.81 -5.46 -11.45
CA ILE A 96 -0.72 -4.26 -12.28
C ILE A 96 -0.50 -4.75 -13.70
N ASP A 97 -1.41 -4.40 -14.60
CA ASP A 97 -1.23 -4.60 -16.03
C ASP A 97 -0.93 -3.26 -16.70
N VAL A 98 0.10 -3.23 -17.54
CA VAL A 98 0.56 -2.03 -18.24
C VAL A 98 0.66 -2.35 -19.72
N THR A 99 -0.04 -1.55 -20.53
CA THR A 99 -0.08 -1.69 -21.99
C THR A 99 0.38 -0.39 -22.64
N LEU A 100 1.31 -0.50 -23.57
CA LEU A 100 1.82 0.64 -24.33
C LEU A 100 1.18 0.65 -25.72
N ARG A 101 0.76 1.84 -26.17
CA ARG A 101 0.22 2.07 -27.49
C ARG A 101 0.90 3.29 -28.11
N ALA A 102 1.15 3.27 -29.41
CA ALA A 102 1.55 4.47 -30.12
C ALA A 102 0.39 5.48 -30.06
N ASP A 103 0.69 6.73 -29.71
CA ASP A 103 -0.28 7.82 -29.73
C ASP A 103 -0.05 8.63 -31.01
N GLU A 104 -0.94 8.43 -31.98
CA GLU A 104 -0.92 9.12 -33.27
C GLU A 104 -1.52 10.54 -33.22
N MET A 105 -2.10 10.93 -32.08
CA MET A 105 -2.74 12.24 -31.90
C MET A 105 -1.77 13.35 -31.45
N ALA A 106 -0.46 13.11 -31.38
CA ALA A 106 0.49 14.15 -31.00
C ALA A 106 0.57 15.30 -32.02
N PRO A 107 0.47 16.56 -31.57
CA PRO A 107 0.76 17.71 -32.43
C PRO A 107 2.23 17.65 -32.88
N ASN A 108 2.50 18.08 -34.11
CA ASN A 108 3.84 18.17 -34.74
C ASN A 108 4.54 16.87 -35.17
N ARG A 109 3.84 15.74 -35.39
CA ARG A 109 4.46 14.49 -35.88
C ARG A 109 5.60 13.98 -34.95
N ALA A 110 5.62 14.42 -33.70
CA ALA A 110 6.55 13.93 -32.70
C ALA A 110 6.07 12.55 -32.22
N PRO A 111 6.98 11.58 -32.02
CA PRO A 111 6.59 10.29 -31.48
C PRO A 111 6.03 10.45 -30.07
N SER A 112 4.81 9.96 -29.84
CA SER A 112 4.23 9.86 -28.51
C SER A 112 3.71 8.46 -28.22
N THR A 113 3.74 8.11 -26.93
CA THR A 113 3.31 6.82 -26.41
C THR A 113 2.22 7.05 -25.39
N ARG A 114 1.12 6.34 -25.54
CA ARG A 114 0.08 6.20 -24.52
C ARG A 114 0.36 4.96 -23.69
N ILE A 115 0.40 5.12 -22.37
CA ILE A 115 0.54 4.05 -21.39
C ILE A 115 -0.81 3.91 -20.71
N ASP A 116 -1.52 2.81 -20.97
CA ASP A 116 -2.72 2.44 -20.24
C ASP A 116 -2.31 1.47 -19.11
N TYR A 117 -2.76 1.74 -17.89
CA TYR A 117 -2.48 0.88 -16.74
C TYR A 117 -3.73 0.55 -15.93
N SER A 118 -3.77 -0.69 -15.46
CA SER A 118 -4.86 -1.26 -14.67
C SER A 118 -4.28 -1.90 -13.41
N VAL A 119 -4.80 -1.54 -12.24
CA VAL A 119 -4.36 -2.05 -10.95
C VAL A 119 -5.54 -2.70 -10.25
N TRP A 120 -5.41 -4.00 -9.95
CA TRP A 120 -6.33 -4.72 -9.09
C TRP A 120 -5.65 -5.01 -7.77
N ALA A 121 -6.27 -4.63 -6.66
CA ALA A 121 -5.68 -4.85 -5.35
C ALA A 121 -6.69 -5.24 -4.28
N THR A 122 -6.23 -6.06 -3.35
CA THR A 122 -6.94 -6.53 -2.17
C THR A 122 -6.17 -6.07 -0.94
N LEU A 123 -6.88 -5.39 -0.03
CA LEU A 123 -6.33 -4.90 1.24
C LEU A 123 -6.66 -5.85 2.37
N THR A 124 -5.83 -5.87 3.40
CA THR A 124 -6.05 -6.65 4.61
C THR A 124 -5.49 -5.92 5.82
N GLY A 125 -6.15 -6.05 6.98
CA GLY A 125 -5.80 -5.38 8.23
C GLY A 125 -6.40 -3.97 8.35
N PRO A 126 -5.84 -3.11 9.21
CA PRO A 126 -6.36 -1.75 9.46
C PRO A 126 -6.49 -0.89 8.19
N LEU A 127 -5.65 -1.13 7.18
CA LEU A 127 -5.71 -0.48 5.88
C LEU A 127 -7.04 -0.72 5.15
N ALA A 128 -7.65 -1.89 5.34
CA ALA A 128 -8.93 -2.24 4.72
C ALA A 128 -10.12 -1.51 5.36
N GLU A 129 -9.94 -0.91 6.54
CA GLU A 129 -10.96 -0.10 7.22
C GLU A 129 -11.02 1.33 6.66
N LEU A 130 -10.00 1.76 5.91
CA LEU A 130 -10.01 3.06 5.27
C LEU A 130 -11.03 3.11 4.12
N PRO A 131 -11.66 4.28 3.88
CA PRO A 131 -12.54 4.45 2.74
C PRO A 131 -11.80 4.18 1.42
N THR A 132 -12.37 3.36 0.54
CA THR A 132 -11.76 2.99 -0.76
C THR A 132 -11.30 4.21 -1.55
N ARG A 133 -12.13 5.27 -1.61
CA ARG A 133 -11.81 6.55 -2.27
C ARG A 133 -10.51 7.20 -1.80
N GLN A 134 -10.17 7.06 -0.51
CA GLN A 134 -8.96 7.66 0.04
C GLN A 134 -7.73 6.91 -0.44
N ILE A 135 -7.83 5.59 -0.56
CA ILE A 135 -6.76 4.74 -1.07
C ILE A 135 -6.60 4.95 -2.57
N GLU A 136 -7.70 4.98 -3.33
CA GLU A 136 -7.70 5.26 -4.76
C GLU A 136 -7.04 6.60 -5.08
N ASN A 137 -7.41 7.68 -4.36
CA ASN A 137 -6.79 8.99 -4.54
C ASN A 137 -5.28 8.98 -4.29
N ALA A 138 -4.83 8.28 -3.25
CA ALA A 138 -3.41 8.19 -2.96
C ALA A 138 -2.64 7.32 -3.97
N LEU A 139 -3.26 6.26 -4.50
CA LEU A 139 -2.68 5.48 -5.58
C LEU A 139 -2.60 6.30 -6.89
N HIS A 140 -3.63 7.11 -7.17
CA HIS A 140 -3.63 8.03 -8.31
C HIS A 140 -2.51 9.07 -8.17
N GLU A 141 -2.41 9.71 -7.02
CA GLU A 141 -1.34 10.68 -6.72
C GLU A 141 0.05 10.03 -6.83
N LEU A 142 0.24 8.83 -6.29
CA LEU A 142 1.50 8.11 -6.39
C LEU A 142 1.84 7.75 -7.85
N ALA A 143 0.84 7.33 -8.64
CA ALA A 143 1.04 7.01 -10.05
C ALA A 143 1.36 8.27 -10.86
N ASP A 144 0.64 9.37 -10.64
CA ASP A 144 0.87 10.65 -11.29
C ASP A 144 2.28 11.19 -10.99
N ASP A 145 2.69 11.18 -9.71
CA ASP A 145 4.03 11.61 -9.30
C ASP A 145 5.11 10.69 -9.91
N PHE A 146 4.91 9.36 -9.87
CA PHE A 146 5.82 8.40 -10.50
C PHE A 146 5.99 8.66 -11.99
N PHE A 147 4.89 8.78 -12.74
CA PHE A 147 4.98 8.91 -14.17
C PHE A 147 5.43 10.31 -14.60
N ALA A 148 5.11 11.36 -13.85
CA ALA A 148 5.64 12.70 -14.11
C ALA A 148 7.17 12.72 -14.01
N GLU A 149 7.73 12.10 -12.96
CA GLU A 149 9.17 11.96 -12.81
C GLU A 149 9.77 10.98 -13.83
N PHE A 150 9.09 9.87 -14.13
CA PHE A 150 9.49 8.96 -15.20
C PHE A 150 9.59 9.65 -16.55
N CYS A 151 8.57 10.43 -16.95
CA CYS A 151 8.63 11.22 -18.18
C CYS A 151 9.87 12.12 -18.21
N ALA A 152 10.13 12.84 -17.12
CA ALA A 152 11.27 13.75 -17.04
C ALA A 152 12.62 13.02 -17.14
N VAL A 153 12.78 11.92 -16.39
CA VAL A 153 14.00 11.12 -16.37
C VAL A 153 14.27 10.46 -17.73
N VAL A 154 13.25 9.91 -18.38
CA VAL A 154 13.41 9.29 -19.70
C VAL A 154 13.66 10.36 -20.76
N GLN A 155 12.96 11.50 -20.75
CA GLN A 155 13.26 12.60 -21.68
C GLN A 155 14.68 13.13 -21.49
N ALA A 156 15.17 13.24 -20.25
CA ALA A 156 16.55 13.63 -19.96
C ALA A 156 17.57 12.62 -20.52
N LYS A 157 17.31 11.31 -20.39
CA LYS A 157 18.15 10.25 -20.99
C LYS A 157 18.27 10.39 -22.52
N HIS A 158 17.20 10.82 -23.19
CA HIS A 158 17.18 11.03 -24.64
C HIS A 158 17.52 12.47 -25.08
N GLY A 159 17.97 13.33 -24.16
CA GLY A 159 18.35 14.72 -24.45
C GLY A 159 17.20 15.66 -24.82
N GLN A 160 15.95 15.25 -24.59
CA GLN A 160 14.74 15.99 -24.95
C GLN A 160 14.12 16.75 -23.76
N GLY A 161 14.71 16.65 -22.56
CA GLY A 161 14.15 17.24 -21.33
C GLY A 161 15.19 17.89 -20.42
N PRO A 162 14.76 18.77 -19.51
CA PRO A 162 15.65 19.38 -18.52
C PRO A 162 16.20 18.31 -17.58
N ASN A 163 17.53 18.27 -17.41
CA ASN A 163 18.20 17.37 -16.48
C ASN A 163 17.92 17.84 -15.03
N ARG A 164 16.81 17.39 -14.44
CA ARG A 164 16.49 17.69 -13.05
C ARG A 164 17.34 16.81 -12.15
N ALA A 165 18.46 17.35 -11.68
CA ALA A 165 19.16 16.78 -10.53
C ALA A 165 18.19 16.75 -9.34
N ARG A 166 18.05 15.58 -8.71
CA ARG A 166 17.22 15.31 -7.53
C ARG A 166 17.41 16.42 -6.48
N GLY A 167 16.41 17.26 -6.27
CA GLY A 167 16.51 18.38 -5.32
C GLY A 167 15.40 19.43 -5.38
N ALA A 168 14.67 19.54 -6.49
CA ALA A 168 13.47 20.38 -6.53
C ALA A 168 12.27 19.58 -5.99
N HIS A 169 12.24 19.34 -4.67
CA HIS A 169 11.00 18.92 -4.02
C HIS A 169 9.88 19.84 -4.52
N SER A 170 8.80 19.27 -5.05
CA SER A 170 7.52 19.96 -5.06
C SER A 170 7.22 20.27 -3.61
N ARG A 171 7.59 21.48 -3.19
CA ARG A 171 7.27 22.03 -1.88
C ARG A 171 5.77 22.24 -1.92
N ARG A 172 5.00 21.15 -1.74
CA ARG A 172 3.62 21.23 -1.33
C ARG A 172 3.67 22.00 -0.01
N GLN A 173 3.45 23.31 -0.12
CA GLN A 173 3.28 24.19 1.01
C GLN A 173 2.04 23.66 1.73
N HIS A 174 2.26 22.80 2.72
CA HIS A 174 1.28 22.65 3.77
C HIS A 174 1.17 24.04 4.40
N VAL A 175 0.14 24.78 3.97
CA VAL A 175 -0.34 25.97 4.66
C VAL A 175 -0.73 25.49 6.04
N PHE A 176 0.21 25.56 6.98
CA PHE A 176 -0.09 25.43 8.39
C PHE A 176 -1.12 26.51 8.69
N LEU A 177 -2.35 26.06 8.94
CA LEU A 177 -3.37 26.86 9.62
C LEU A 177 -2.68 27.51 10.82
N ARG A 178 -2.58 28.84 10.81
CA ARG A 178 -2.08 29.61 11.95
C ARG A 178 -2.84 29.18 13.20
N PRO A 179 -2.18 28.88 14.33
CA PRO A 179 -2.90 28.74 15.58
C PRO A 179 -3.58 30.08 15.87
N ILE A 180 -4.90 30.03 16.09
CA ILE A 180 -5.64 31.12 16.70
C ILE A 180 -4.99 31.33 18.07
N ASN A 181 -4.32 32.47 18.28
CA ASN A 181 -3.91 32.90 19.61
C ASN A 181 -5.18 33.16 20.44
N LEU A 182 -5.67 32.13 21.13
CA LEU A 182 -6.66 32.26 22.19
C LEU A 182 -5.91 32.54 23.52
N GLY A 183 -5.14 33.63 23.51
CA GLY A 183 -4.50 34.16 24.70
C GLY A 183 -5.42 35.19 25.35
N GLY A 184 -6.05 34.80 26.46
CA GLY A 184 -6.64 35.75 27.40
C GLY A 184 -8.08 35.45 27.79
N MET A 185 -8.27 34.61 28.82
CA MET A 185 -9.26 34.83 29.89
C MET A 185 -9.05 33.81 31.02
N ALA A 186 -7.90 33.88 31.70
CA ALA A 186 -7.72 33.17 32.96
C ALA A 186 -8.47 33.93 34.08
N ARG A 187 -9.74 33.58 34.32
CA ARG A 187 -10.44 33.99 35.54
C ARG A 187 -10.12 32.99 36.65
N ARG A 188 -9.30 33.43 37.61
CA ARG A 188 -8.99 32.73 38.86
C ARG A 188 -10.28 32.40 39.62
N VAL A 189 -10.44 31.13 39.99
CA VAL A 189 -11.37 30.68 41.04
C VAL A 189 -10.52 30.31 42.26
N ARG A 190 -10.74 31.01 43.38
CA ARG A 190 -10.20 30.65 44.70
C ARG A 190 -11.00 29.47 45.26
N PRO A 191 -10.38 28.46 45.90
CA PRO A 191 -11.11 27.59 46.80
C PRO A 191 -11.29 28.28 48.17
N HIS A 192 -12.47 28.11 48.75
CA HIS A 192 -12.88 28.57 50.06
C HIS A 192 -12.68 27.41 51.05
N ASP A 193 -11.95 27.67 52.13
CA ASP A 193 -11.78 26.75 53.26
C ASP A 193 -13.09 26.62 54.04
N HIS A 194 -13.48 25.39 54.38
CA HIS A 194 -14.34 25.14 55.53
C HIS A 194 -13.90 23.91 56.33
N SER A 195 -13.93 24.15 57.64
CA SER A 195 -13.67 23.32 58.81
C SER A 195 -14.44 22.00 58.87
N GLY A 196 -13.85 20.99 59.54
CA GLY A 196 -14.57 19.83 60.05
C GLY A 196 -13.69 18.91 60.89
N SER A 197 -14.04 18.75 62.15
CA SER A 197 -13.30 18.15 63.26
C SER A 197 -13.27 16.60 63.29
N LEU A 198 -12.19 16.09 63.90
CA LEU A 198 -12.07 14.96 64.85
C LEU A 198 -13.19 13.91 64.92
N SER A 199 -12.80 12.63 64.87
CA SER A 199 -13.06 11.60 65.92
C SER A 199 -12.98 10.17 65.35
N GLY A 200 -12.56 9.21 66.17
CA GLY A 200 -13.22 7.90 66.13
C GLY A 200 -12.40 6.69 65.67
N ARG A 201 -11.59 6.21 66.60
CA ARG A 201 -11.07 4.83 66.74
C ARG A 201 -12.19 3.77 66.75
N ALA A 202 -12.00 2.63 66.07
CA ALA A 202 -12.35 1.24 66.46
C ALA A 202 -12.27 0.31 65.22
N THR A 203 -11.35 -0.65 65.10
CA THR A 203 -11.43 -2.04 65.60
C THR A 203 -12.76 -2.76 65.36
N SER A 204 -12.79 -3.63 64.35
CA SER A 204 -13.59 -4.87 64.38
C SER A 204 -13.08 -5.86 63.32
N THR A 205 -12.21 -6.76 63.76
CA THR A 205 -11.96 -8.04 63.09
C THR A 205 -13.14 -8.97 63.40
N LEU A 206 -13.94 -9.31 62.39
CA LEU A 206 -14.94 -10.37 62.49
C LEU A 206 -14.50 -11.55 61.63
N PHE A 207 -14.12 -12.61 62.33
CA PHE A 207 -14.18 -13.99 61.85
C PHE A 207 -15.64 -14.34 61.58
N GLY A 208 -15.93 -14.87 60.39
CA GLY A 208 -17.27 -15.31 60.02
C GLY A 208 -17.22 -16.19 58.78
N ALA A 209 -16.95 -17.47 58.99
CA ALA A 209 -17.09 -18.49 57.97
C ALA A 209 -18.57 -18.72 57.62
N ARG A 210 -18.91 -18.67 56.33
CA ARG A 210 -19.84 -19.64 55.72
C ARG A 210 -19.82 -19.60 54.20
N ALA A 211 -19.83 -20.80 53.65
CA ALA A 211 -19.87 -21.12 52.23
C ALA A 211 -21.13 -20.59 51.55
N SER A 212 -20.98 -20.17 50.30
CA SER A 212 -22.03 -20.27 49.31
C SER A 212 -21.45 -20.66 47.95
N HIS A 213 -22.06 -21.70 47.42
CA HIS A 213 -21.94 -22.28 46.09
C HIS A 213 -21.83 -21.21 44.99
N SER A 214 -20.80 -21.29 44.14
CA SER A 214 -20.81 -20.67 42.81
C SER A 214 -20.47 -21.72 41.77
N VAL A 215 -21.47 -22.01 40.94
CA VAL A 215 -21.36 -22.72 39.67
C VAL A 215 -20.73 -21.76 38.69
N SER A 216 -19.62 -22.15 38.05
CA SER A 216 -19.15 -21.50 36.83
C SER A 216 -18.46 -22.49 35.89
N HIS A 217 -19.11 -22.62 34.73
CA HIS A 217 -18.63 -22.99 33.41
C HIS A 217 -17.31 -23.77 33.26
N ARG A 218 -17.49 -25.01 32.80
CA ARG A 218 -16.53 -25.79 32.04
C ARG A 218 -16.25 -25.06 30.71
N GLU A 219 -15.03 -24.57 30.51
CA GLU A 219 -14.55 -24.13 29.20
C GLU A 219 -14.49 -25.34 28.25
N PRO A 220 -15.09 -25.27 27.05
CA PRO A 220 -14.79 -26.22 25.99
C PRO A 220 -13.42 -25.86 25.40
N THR A 221 -12.44 -26.75 25.56
CA THR A 221 -11.19 -26.69 24.81
C THR A 221 -11.48 -26.58 23.31
N PRO A 222 -10.86 -25.64 22.57
CA PRO A 222 -11.03 -25.56 21.13
C PRO A 222 -10.61 -26.88 20.51
N HIS A 223 -11.50 -27.47 19.72
CA HIS A 223 -11.23 -28.67 18.94
C HIS A 223 -10.04 -28.39 18.02
N ALA A 224 -8.85 -28.86 18.42
CA ALA A 224 -7.75 -29.07 17.50
C ALA A 224 -8.26 -30.05 16.45
N MET A 225 -8.50 -29.53 15.24
CA MET A 225 -8.95 -30.32 14.09
C MET A 225 -8.06 -31.57 13.99
N PRO A 226 -8.65 -32.78 13.96
CA PRO A 226 -7.88 -34.02 13.91
C PRO A 226 -6.88 -33.97 12.74
N GLN A 227 -5.64 -34.39 12.97
CA GLN A 227 -4.56 -34.30 11.96
C GLN A 227 -4.90 -34.98 10.62
N TRP A 228 -5.80 -35.96 10.62
CA TRP A 228 -6.30 -36.60 9.39
C TRP A 228 -7.10 -35.66 8.49
N LEU A 229 -7.78 -34.66 9.06
CA LEU A 229 -8.55 -33.67 8.30
C LEU A 229 -7.64 -32.78 7.44
N TRP A 230 -6.45 -32.43 7.95
CA TRP A 230 -5.43 -31.71 7.20
C TRP A 230 -4.88 -32.54 6.04
N ALA A 231 -4.66 -33.84 6.26
CA ALA A 231 -4.23 -34.76 5.20
C ALA A 231 -5.28 -34.90 4.09
N VAL A 232 -6.57 -35.00 4.45
CA VAL A 232 -7.68 -35.04 3.49
C VAL A 232 -7.76 -33.73 2.70
N MET A 233 -7.60 -32.58 3.36
CA MET A 233 -7.60 -31.27 2.68
C MET A 233 -6.44 -31.15 1.67
N ILE A 234 -5.24 -31.57 2.05
CA ILE A 234 -4.06 -31.55 1.16
C ILE A 234 -4.27 -32.48 -0.05
N LEU A 235 -4.82 -33.68 0.18
CA LEU A 235 -5.10 -34.65 -0.88
C LEU A 235 -6.16 -34.12 -1.86
N LEU A 236 -7.21 -33.48 -1.36
CA LEU A 236 -8.26 -32.87 -2.18
C LEU A 236 -7.74 -31.73 -3.06
N VAL A 237 -6.85 -30.89 -2.52
CA VAL A 237 -6.18 -29.82 -3.29
C VAL A 237 -5.26 -30.40 -4.37
N ALA A 238 -4.51 -31.46 -4.08
CA ALA A 238 -3.66 -32.13 -5.05
C ALA A 238 -4.46 -32.73 -6.22
N VAL A 239 -5.61 -33.37 -5.92
CA VAL A 239 -6.52 -33.93 -6.93
C VAL A 239 -7.13 -32.82 -7.80
N LEU A 240 -7.54 -31.70 -7.21
CA LEU A 240 -8.06 -30.55 -7.95
C LEU A 240 -7.02 -29.94 -8.89
N MET A 241 -5.77 -29.80 -8.43
CA MET A 241 -4.67 -29.33 -9.29
C MET A 241 -4.37 -30.31 -10.42
N TYR A 242 -4.40 -31.62 -10.15
CA TYR A 242 -4.19 -32.63 -11.18
C TYR A 242 -5.31 -32.61 -12.24
N ALA A 243 -6.58 -32.50 -11.81
CA ALA A 243 -7.72 -32.38 -12.72
C ALA A 243 -7.63 -31.11 -13.57
N ALA A 244 -7.32 -29.96 -12.94
CA ALA A 244 -7.14 -28.69 -13.65
C ALA A 244 -5.98 -28.78 -14.67
N HIS A 245 -4.90 -29.48 -14.33
CA HIS A 245 -3.80 -29.69 -15.26
C HIS A 245 -4.19 -30.59 -16.44
N TRP A 246 -4.98 -31.63 -16.21
CA TRP A 246 -5.45 -32.53 -17.25
C TRP A 246 -6.40 -31.82 -18.24
N PHE A 247 -7.32 -31.00 -17.75
CA PHE A 247 -8.20 -30.18 -18.59
C PHE A 247 -7.44 -29.10 -19.38
N SER A 248 -6.28 -28.66 -18.92
CA SER A 248 -5.45 -27.70 -19.68
C SER A 248 -4.69 -28.31 -20.86
N GLN A 249 -4.63 -29.65 -20.96
CA GLN A 249 -3.95 -30.37 -22.04
C GLN A 249 -4.90 -31.01 -23.07
N SER A 250 -6.22 -30.89 -22.89
CA SER A 250 -7.26 -31.39 -23.79
C SER A 250 -7.80 -30.26 -24.67
#